data_AF-A0A0F9NKP6-F1
#
_entry.id   AF-A0A0F9NKP6-F1
#
_cell.length_a   1.000
_cell.length_b   1.000
_cell.length_c   1.000
_cell.angle_alpha   90.00
_cell.angle_beta   90.00
_cell.angle_gamma   90.00
#
_symmetry.space_group_name_H-M   'P 1'
#
loop_
_entity.id
_entity.type
_entity.pdbx_description
1 polymer ?
#
loop_
_entity_poly.entity_id
_entity_poly.type
_entity_poly.pdbx_seq_one_letter_code
_entity_poly.pdbx_strand_id
1 'polypeptide(L)'
;MKKEIQRYQGEARGELVREISETFPWGHPAWAPSVPVRAGRLRGPNSMIAADTDCEAVSAWLNETGANSRKTYDAYRREAERFLLWAAHINKSLSEVLRDDIVEYYEFIKKVPKGSPLLGSKVCRRSNPEWRPFTGSLSKNAQRNTQLILSSLYKYLTDSGWLYADPQPRKKIKSGYAAAPLTRSFEDVQTNAVFYFLYTQELAAETTWQRMNAAR
;
A
#
# COMPACT_ATOMS: atom_id res chain seq x y z
N MET A 1 -26.05 45.68 43.78
CA MET A 1 -25.99 44.68 42.69
C MET A 1 -25.86 45.41 41.35
N LYS A 2 -24.63 45.78 40.98
CA LYS A 2 -24.27 46.36 39.68
C LYS A 2 -22.97 45.66 39.29
N LYS A 3 -22.99 44.85 38.23
CA LYS A 3 -21.77 44.21 37.71
C LYS A 3 -21.19 45.06 36.59
N GLU A 4 -19.91 45.28 36.77
CA GLU A 4 -19.00 46.21 36.11
C GLU A 4 -18.62 45.69 34.72
N ILE A 5 -18.58 46.60 33.75
CA ILE A 5 -18.14 46.33 32.39
C ILE A 5 -16.62 46.38 32.38
N GLN A 6 -15.98 45.22 32.24
CA GLN A 6 -14.56 45.15 31.93
C GLN A 6 -14.39 44.86 30.43
N ARG A 7 -13.93 45.91 29.72
CA ARG A 7 -13.40 45.80 28.35
C ARG A 7 -12.19 44.90 28.37
N TYR A 8 -12.25 43.78 27.65
CA TYR A 8 -11.07 43.05 27.22
C TYR A 8 -10.76 43.40 25.76
N GLN A 9 -9.63 44.06 25.58
CA GLN A 9 -8.96 44.29 24.31
C GLN A 9 -8.30 42.98 23.83
N GLY A 10 -8.44 42.72 22.53
CA GLY A 10 -7.49 42.03 21.65
C GLY A 10 -6.76 40.79 22.16
N GLU A 11 -7.17 39.63 21.65
CA GLU A 11 -6.22 38.64 21.13
C GLU A 11 -6.93 37.72 20.13
N ALA A 12 -6.68 37.95 18.85
CA ALA A 12 -7.02 37.03 17.78
C ALA A 12 -6.12 35.79 17.89
N ARG A 13 -6.54 34.79 18.67
CA ARG A 13 -5.99 33.44 18.57
C ARG A 13 -7.02 32.59 17.83
N GLY A 14 -6.64 32.22 16.61
CA GLY A 14 -7.43 31.45 15.67
C GLY A 14 -8.17 30.30 16.36
N GLU A 15 -9.45 30.23 16.06
CA GLU A 15 -10.28 29.08 16.39
C GLU A 15 -9.54 27.81 15.99
N LEU A 16 -9.17 27.01 16.99
CA LEU A 16 -9.00 25.58 16.82
C LEU A 16 -10.36 25.04 16.42
N VAL A 17 -10.67 25.12 15.12
CA VAL A 17 -11.67 24.28 14.48
C VAL A 17 -11.33 22.88 14.98
N ARG A 18 -12.23 22.30 15.78
CA ARG A 18 -12.09 20.91 16.23
C ARG A 18 -12.06 20.09 14.96
N GLU A 19 -10.85 19.78 14.50
CA GLU A 19 -10.62 19.04 13.27
C GLU A 19 -11.36 17.72 13.46
N ILE A 20 -12.48 17.56 12.75
CA ILE A 20 -13.29 16.34 12.82
C ILE A 20 -12.33 15.23 12.40
N SER A 21 -11.95 14.37 13.35
CA SER A 21 -10.98 13.31 13.11
C SER A 21 -11.72 12.07 12.65
N GLU A 22 -11.46 11.64 11.43
CA GLU A 22 -11.94 10.35 10.93
C GLU A 22 -11.28 9.20 11.70
N THR A 23 -12.08 8.19 12.04
CA THR A 23 -11.56 6.92 12.56
C THR A 23 -11.59 5.87 11.47
N PHE A 24 -10.48 5.14 11.28
CA PHE A 24 -10.50 4.00 10.37
C PHE A 24 -11.61 3.00 10.78
N PRO A 25 -12.40 2.47 9.83
CA PRO A 25 -13.43 1.45 10.09
C PRO A 25 -12.88 0.16 10.71
N TRP A 26 -11.58 -0.08 10.58
CA TRP A 26 -10.85 -1.18 11.21
C TRP A 26 -10.05 -0.77 12.46
N GLY A 27 -10.36 0.40 13.04
CA GLY A 27 -9.83 0.93 14.30
C GLY A 27 -8.70 1.94 14.11
N HIS A 28 -8.83 3.17 14.64
CA HIS A 28 -7.79 4.20 14.58
C HIS A 28 -6.67 3.97 15.60
N PRO A 29 -5.37 4.05 15.24
CA PRO A 29 -4.30 3.98 16.24
C PRO A 29 -4.33 5.22 17.14
N ALA A 30 -4.21 5.02 18.45
CA ALA A 30 -4.24 6.13 19.42
C ALA A 30 -3.13 7.19 19.23
N TRP A 31 -1.99 6.78 18.67
CA TRP A 31 -0.86 7.69 18.40
C TRP A 31 -0.99 8.43 17.06
N ALA A 32 -1.85 7.96 16.16
CA ALA A 32 -1.84 8.41 14.77
C ALA A 32 -2.49 9.79 14.62
N PRO A 33 -1.97 10.63 13.71
CA PRO A 33 -2.65 11.88 13.37
C PRO A 33 -4.07 11.59 12.88
N SER A 34 -4.98 12.52 13.14
CA SER A 34 -6.31 12.51 12.55
C SER A 34 -6.19 12.58 11.03
N VAL A 35 -6.97 11.75 10.32
CA VAL A 35 -7.13 11.90 8.88
C VAL A 35 -8.03 13.12 8.65
N PRO A 36 -7.60 14.14 7.88
CA PRO A 36 -8.40 15.34 7.67
C PRO A 36 -9.71 15.03 6.93
N VAL A 37 -10.84 15.34 7.56
CA VAL A 37 -12.18 15.17 6.97
C VAL A 37 -12.54 16.42 6.18
N ARG A 38 -11.88 16.61 5.04
CA ARG A 38 -12.19 17.73 4.13
C ARG A 38 -12.03 17.36 2.66
N ALA A 39 -12.96 17.86 1.86
CA ALA A 39 -12.91 17.79 0.41
C ALA A 39 -11.81 18.71 -0.13
N GLY A 40 -10.76 18.09 -0.67
CA GLY A 40 -9.67 18.78 -1.34
C GLY A 40 -9.98 19.13 -2.79
N ARG A 41 -9.03 19.80 -3.45
CA ARG A 41 -9.16 20.28 -4.83
C ARG A 41 -9.44 19.20 -5.88
N LEU A 42 -9.12 17.93 -5.59
CA LEU A 42 -9.37 16.80 -6.50
C LEU A 42 -10.69 16.10 -6.19
N ARG A 43 -11.48 16.54 -5.20
CA ARG A 43 -12.79 15.94 -4.92
C ARG A 43 -13.72 16.14 -6.13
N GLY A 44 -14.32 15.05 -6.60
CA GLY A 44 -15.25 15.10 -7.72
C GLY A 44 -16.63 15.64 -7.28
N PRO A 45 -17.35 16.35 -8.16
CA PRO A 45 -18.66 16.92 -7.84
C PRO A 45 -19.80 15.89 -7.83
N ASN A 46 -19.62 14.75 -8.52
CA ASN A 46 -20.65 13.72 -8.67
C ASN A 46 -20.01 12.35 -8.43
N SER A 47 -20.25 11.78 -7.25
CA SER A 47 -19.73 10.47 -6.85
C SER A 47 -20.80 9.38 -7.02
N MET A 48 -20.41 8.23 -7.56
CA MET A 48 -21.23 7.02 -7.64
C MET A 48 -21.18 6.20 -6.34
N ILE A 49 -20.25 6.50 -5.44
CA ILE A 49 -20.15 5.90 -4.11
C ILE A 49 -20.66 6.86 -3.04
N ALA A 50 -21.41 6.35 -2.07
CA ALA A 50 -21.87 7.09 -0.91
C ALA A 50 -20.76 7.16 0.15
N ALA A 51 -19.73 7.97 -0.12
CA ALA A 51 -18.58 8.18 0.76
C ALA A 51 -18.27 9.67 0.87
N ASP A 52 -18.46 10.23 2.06
CA ASP A 52 -18.13 11.63 2.36
C ASP A 52 -16.65 11.78 2.78
N THR A 53 -16.10 10.66 3.21
CA THR A 53 -14.90 10.52 4.01
C THR A 53 -13.81 9.74 3.24
N ASP A 54 -12.53 10.00 3.52
CA ASP A 54 -11.43 9.25 2.90
C ASP A 54 -11.48 7.77 3.32
N CYS A 55 -11.74 7.52 4.60
CA CYS A 55 -11.90 6.19 5.17
C CYS A 55 -13.12 5.44 4.59
N GLU A 56 -14.24 6.13 4.38
CA GLU A 56 -15.43 5.54 3.73
C GLU A 56 -15.14 5.16 2.28
N ALA A 57 -14.46 6.03 1.54
CA ALA A 57 -14.13 5.80 0.13
C ALA A 57 -13.16 4.62 -0.04
N VAL A 58 -12.15 4.53 0.83
CA VAL A 58 -11.24 3.37 0.87
C VAL A 58 -11.98 2.10 1.28
N SER A 59 -12.98 2.19 2.16
CA SER A 59 -13.77 1.03 2.56
C SER A 59 -14.66 0.51 1.44
N ALA A 60 -15.29 1.41 0.68
CA ALA A 60 -16.03 1.06 -0.54
C ALA A 60 -15.11 0.32 -1.54
N TRP A 61 -13.93 0.89 -1.81
CA TRP A 61 -12.93 0.27 -2.68
C TRP A 61 -12.49 -1.12 -2.21
N LEU A 62 -12.19 -1.28 -0.92
CA LEU A 62 -11.77 -2.55 -0.32
C LEU A 62 -12.87 -3.62 -0.42
N ASN A 63 -14.12 -3.23 -0.21
CA ASN A 63 -15.27 -4.14 -0.27
C ASN A 63 -15.55 -4.63 -1.70
N GLU A 64 -15.22 -3.85 -2.73
CA GLU A 64 -15.38 -4.29 -4.12
C GLU A 64 -14.15 -5.04 -4.63
N THR A 65 -12.95 -4.47 -4.44
CA THR A 65 -11.72 -4.99 -5.07
C THR A 65 -11.12 -6.15 -4.26
N GLY A 66 -11.30 -6.13 -2.94
CA GLY A 66 -10.76 -7.13 -2.01
C GLY A 66 -11.70 -8.29 -1.68
N ALA A 67 -12.95 -8.27 -2.17
CA ALA A 67 -14.03 -9.18 -1.74
C ALA A 67 -13.68 -10.67 -1.88
N ASN A 68 -12.99 -11.02 -2.96
CA ASN A 68 -12.80 -12.42 -3.36
C ASN A 68 -11.77 -13.18 -2.51
N SER A 69 -10.95 -12.49 -1.71
CA SER A 69 -9.96 -13.16 -0.86
C SER A 69 -9.60 -12.33 0.36
N ARG A 70 -9.71 -12.94 1.54
CA ARG A 70 -9.29 -12.31 2.80
C ARG A 70 -7.83 -11.87 2.78
N LYS A 71 -6.96 -12.66 2.14
CA LYS A 71 -5.53 -12.35 2.02
C LYS A 71 -5.30 -11.11 1.17
N THR A 72 -6.04 -10.96 0.06
CA THR A 72 -5.98 -9.77 -0.80
C THR A 72 -6.52 -8.55 -0.07
N TYR A 73 -7.69 -8.68 0.58
CA TYR A 73 -8.27 -7.62 1.41
C TYR A 73 -7.30 -7.11 2.47
N ASP A 74 -6.71 -8.01 3.27
CA ASP A 74 -5.79 -7.62 4.35
C ASP A 74 -4.50 -6.98 3.80
N ALA A 75 -4.01 -7.43 2.63
CA ALA A 75 -2.89 -6.81 1.96
C ALA A 75 -3.22 -5.39 1.47
N TYR A 76 -4.39 -5.21 0.85
CA TYR A 76 -4.83 -3.93 0.29
C TYR A 76 -5.11 -2.92 1.41
N ARG A 77 -5.83 -3.35 2.45
CA ARG A 77 -6.09 -2.55 3.66
C ARG A 77 -4.78 -2.07 4.27
N ARG A 78 -3.78 -2.96 4.42
CA ARG A 78 -2.47 -2.58 4.98
C ARG A 78 -1.77 -1.50 4.17
N GLU A 79 -1.75 -1.59 2.84
CA GLU A 79 -1.10 -0.58 2.02
C GLU A 79 -1.89 0.73 1.96
N ALA A 80 -3.22 0.68 1.95
CA ALA A 80 -4.08 1.86 2.02
C ALA A 80 -3.94 2.58 3.38
N GLU A 81 -3.95 1.83 4.49
CA GLU A 81 -3.75 2.37 5.84
C GLU A 81 -2.38 3.04 5.98
N ARG A 82 -1.30 2.42 5.48
CA ARG A 82 0.03 3.03 5.46
C ARG A 82 0.02 4.39 4.76
N PHE A 83 -0.66 4.45 3.62
CA PHE A 83 -0.73 5.64 2.81
C PHE A 83 -1.60 6.74 3.46
N LEU A 84 -2.76 6.40 4.01
CA LEU A 84 -3.61 7.33 4.76
C LEU A 84 -2.88 7.94 5.96
N LEU A 85 -2.16 7.12 6.73
CA LEU A 85 -1.34 7.59 7.85
C LEU A 85 -0.20 8.51 7.41
N TRP A 86 0.42 8.22 6.25
CA TRP A 86 1.45 9.09 5.69
C TRP A 86 0.87 10.42 5.17
N ALA A 87 -0.27 10.39 4.48
CA ALA A 87 -0.96 11.59 4.00
C ALA A 87 -1.41 12.48 5.17
N ALA A 88 -1.97 11.88 6.23
CA ALA A 88 -2.29 12.57 7.47
C ALA A 88 -1.06 13.17 8.15
N HIS A 89 0.10 12.50 8.10
CA HIS A 89 1.36 13.04 8.64
C HIS A 89 1.82 14.33 7.94
N ILE A 90 1.51 14.49 6.64
CA ILE A 90 1.73 15.73 5.89
C ILE A 90 0.48 16.63 5.84
N ASN A 91 -0.51 16.35 6.68
CA ASN A 91 -1.79 17.08 6.81
C ASN A 91 -2.59 17.20 5.50
N LYS A 92 -2.70 16.10 4.74
CA LYS A 92 -3.48 16.03 3.49
C LYS A 92 -4.52 14.93 3.52
N SER A 93 -5.70 15.22 2.97
CA SER A 93 -6.68 14.20 2.56
C SER A 93 -6.31 13.59 1.19
N LEU A 94 -6.87 12.43 0.84
CA LEU A 94 -6.69 11.78 -0.47
C LEU A 94 -7.05 12.71 -1.63
N SER A 95 -8.07 13.55 -1.43
CA SER A 95 -8.50 14.56 -2.41
C SER A 95 -7.60 15.80 -2.48
N GLU A 96 -6.61 15.93 -1.59
CA GLU A 96 -5.57 16.98 -1.61
C GLU A 96 -4.21 16.46 -2.12
N VAL A 97 -4.01 15.14 -2.15
CA VAL A 97 -2.78 14.51 -2.60
C VAL A 97 -2.53 14.77 -4.09
N LEU A 98 -1.35 15.29 -4.39
CA LEU A 98 -0.91 15.62 -5.74
C LEU A 98 0.11 14.61 -6.25
N ARG A 99 0.46 14.74 -7.53
CA ARG A 99 1.49 13.92 -8.17
C ARG A 99 2.82 13.96 -7.42
N ASP A 100 3.24 15.13 -6.96
CA ASP A 100 4.51 15.30 -6.25
C ASP A 100 4.49 14.59 -4.89
N ASP A 101 3.35 14.64 -4.18
CA ASP A 101 3.16 13.92 -2.92
C ASP A 101 3.22 12.39 -3.12
N ILE A 102 2.66 11.87 -4.22
CA ILE A 102 2.75 10.43 -4.55
C ILE A 102 4.21 10.03 -4.79
N VAL A 103 4.99 10.87 -5.49
CA VAL A 103 6.43 10.62 -5.70
C VAL A 103 7.18 10.66 -4.37
N GLU A 104 6.88 11.62 -3.51
CA GLU A 104 7.47 11.74 -2.18
C GLU A 104 7.16 10.52 -1.31
N TYR A 105 5.91 10.04 -1.31
CA TYR A 105 5.55 8.80 -0.62
C TYR A 105 6.36 7.61 -1.14
N TYR A 106 6.54 7.49 -2.45
CA TYR A 106 7.33 6.41 -3.03
C TYR A 106 8.81 6.48 -2.69
N GLU A 107 9.39 7.67 -2.51
CA GLU A 107 10.74 7.82 -1.96
C GLU A 107 10.80 7.53 -0.46
N PHE A 108 9.78 7.96 0.30
CA PHE A 108 9.66 7.68 1.72
C PHE A 108 9.67 6.16 2.01
N ILE A 109 8.87 5.36 1.29
CA ILE A 109 8.82 3.90 1.53
C ILE A 109 10.12 3.18 1.10
N LYS A 110 10.90 3.76 0.18
CA LYS A 110 12.23 3.24 -0.19
C LYS A 110 13.25 3.50 0.92
N LYS A 111 13.14 4.63 1.59
CA LYS A 111 14.07 5.07 2.63
C LYS A 111 13.32 5.80 3.74
N VAL A 112 12.73 5.03 4.65
CA VAL A 112 11.99 5.60 5.78
C VAL A 112 13.00 6.29 6.73
N PRO A 113 12.86 7.59 7.03
CA PRO A 113 13.80 8.29 7.90
C PRO A 113 13.85 7.71 9.32
N LYS A 114 15.07 7.60 9.88
CA LYS A 114 15.29 7.23 11.29
C LYS A 114 14.78 8.38 12.17
N GLY A 115 13.60 8.21 12.77
CA GLY A 115 12.91 9.25 13.55
C GLY A 115 11.53 9.64 13.01
N SER A 116 11.11 9.09 11.86
CA SER A 116 9.72 9.23 11.42
C SER A 116 8.76 8.68 12.49
N PRO A 117 7.69 9.40 12.86
CA PRO A 117 6.69 8.90 13.80
C PRO A 117 5.96 7.66 13.27
N LEU A 118 6.02 7.41 11.95
CA LEU A 118 5.44 6.27 11.26
C LEU A 118 6.34 5.02 11.31
N LEU A 119 7.57 5.14 11.85
CA LEU A 119 8.55 4.07 11.97
C LEU A 119 8.55 3.50 13.40
N GLY A 120 8.21 2.23 13.53
CA GLY A 120 8.26 1.48 14.79
C GLY A 120 9.61 0.79 14.98
N SER A 121 10.01 0.61 16.24
CA SER A 121 11.23 -0.09 16.62
C SER A 121 11.16 -1.61 16.42
N LYS A 122 9.95 -2.18 16.45
CA LYS A 122 9.70 -3.63 16.32
C LYS A 122 8.38 -3.92 15.63
N VAL A 123 8.28 -5.09 15.01
CA VAL A 123 7.02 -5.60 14.44
C VAL A 123 6.03 -5.88 15.57
N CYS A 124 4.88 -5.22 15.52
CA CYS A 124 3.80 -5.37 16.49
C CYS A 124 2.49 -5.76 15.81
N ARG A 125 1.56 -6.34 16.58
CA ARG A 125 0.16 -6.47 16.14
C ARG A 125 -0.49 -5.09 16.10
N ARG A 126 -1.46 -4.92 15.20
CA ARG A 126 -2.16 -3.64 14.97
C ARG A 126 -2.89 -3.08 16.19
N SER A 127 -3.31 -3.95 17.11
CA SER A 127 -3.96 -3.59 18.37
C SER A 127 -3.00 -3.08 19.45
N ASN A 128 -1.68 -3.22 19.24
CA ASN A 128 -0.69 -2.77 20.20
C ASN A 128 -0.52 -1.23 20.11
N PRO A 129 -0.50 -0.48 21.23
CA PRO A 129 -0.25 0.97 21.23
C PRO A 129 1.05 1.39 20.55
N GLU A 130 2.10 0.56 20.64
CA GLU A 130 3.41 0.79 20.03
C GLU A 130 3.46 0.42 18.54
N TRP A 131 2.35 -0.05 17.96
CA TRP A 131 2.31 -0.40 16.55
C TRP A 131 2.59 0.82 15.67
N ARG A 132 3.34 0.61 14.60
CA ARG A 132 3.56 1.59 13.53
C ARG A 132 3.44 0.93 12.16
N PRO A 133 3.03 1.70 11.12
CA PRO A 133 2.84 1.17 9.77
C PRO A 133 4.12 0.64 9.11
N PHE A 134 5.28 1.16 9.51
CA PHE A 134 6.60 0.77 9.01
C PHE A 134 7.48 0.28 10.17
N THR A 135 8.32 -0.73 9.91
CA THR A 135 9.39 -1.20 10.82
C THR A 135 10.76 -1.11 10.16
N GLY A 136 10.84 -0.40 9.04
CA GLY A 136 11.98 -0.25 8.18
C GLY A 136 11.54 0.10 6.76
N SER A 137 12.50 0.35 5.89
CA SER A 137 12.25 0.53 4.46
C SER A 137 11.67 -0.73 3.82
N LEU A 138 10.81 -0.55 2.82
CA LEU A 138 10.21 -1.67 2.10
C LEU A 138 11.23 -2.32 1.16
N SER A 139 11.12 -3.64 0.98
CA SER A 139 11.86 -4.35 -0.07
C SER A 139 11.39 -3.92 -1.47
N LYS A 140 12.22 -4.13 -2.50
CA LYS A 140 11.84 -3.78 -3.90
C LYS A 140 10.52 -4.41 -4.35
N ASN A 141 10.22 -5.64 -3.89
CA ASN A 141 8.97 -6.31 -4.21
C ASN A 141 7.78 -5.68 -3.47
N ALA A 142 7.94 -5.38 -2.18
CA ALA A 142 6.92 -4.70 -1.39
C ALA A 142 6.62 -3.30 -1.96
N GLN A 143 7.65 -2.54 -2.36
CA GLN A 143 7.48 -1.23 -3.01
C GLN A 143 6.63 -1.32 -4.28
N ARG A 144 6.91 -2.31 -5.17
CA ARG A 144 6.12 -2.52 -6.40
C ARG A 144 4.67 -2.88 -6.09
N ASN A 145 4.45 -3.75 -5.12
CA ASN A 145 3.09 -4.11 -4.70
C ASN A 145 2.34 -2.91 -4.13
N THR A 146 2.96 -2.10 -3.27
CA THR A 146 2.37 -0.86 -2.75
C THR A 146 1.97 0.08 -3.91
N GLN A 147 2.85 0.28 -4.90
CA GLN A 147 2.54 1.11 -6.07
C GLN A 147 1.35 0.59 -6.89
N LEU A 148 1.27 -0.73 -7.11
CA LEU A 148 0.16 -1.36 -7.85
C LEU A 148 -1.16 -1.21 -7.09
N ILE A 149 -1.15 -1.44 -5.78
CA ILE A 149 -2.33 -1.36 -4.93
C ILE A 149 -2.83 0.09 -4.86
N LEU A 150 -1.94 1.07 -4.67
CA LEU A 150 -2.34 2.48 -4.66
C LEU A 150 -2.80 2.96 -6.04
N SER A 151 -2.21 2.44 -7.13
CA SER A 151 -2.74 2.71 -8.48
C SER A 151 -4.17 2.19 -8.64
N SER A 152 -4.48 1.01 -8.10
CA SER A 152 -5.83 0.45 -8.12
C SER A 152 -6.81 1.28 -7.29
N LEU A 153 -6.40 1.75 -6.11
CA LEU A 153 -7.21 2.61 -5.25
C LEU A 153 -7.56 3.92 -5.96
N TYR A 154 -6.57 4.69 -6.41
CA TYR A 154 -6.81 5.98 -7.05
C TYR A 154 -7.58 5.87 -8.36
N LYS A 155 -7.35 4.79 -9.11
CA LYS A 155 -8.17 4.49 -10.30
C LYS A 155 -9.63 4.29 -9.93
N TYR A 156 -9.94 3.46 -8.93
CA TYR A 156 -11.31 3.25 -8.47
C TYR A 156 -11.97 4.55 -8.01
N LEU A 157 -11.26 5.37 -7.23
CA LEU A 157 -11.77 6.64 -6.74
C LEU A 157 -12.06 7.63 -7.90
N THR A 158 -11.26 7.60 -8.96
CA THR A 158 -11.50 8.44 -10.15
C THR A 158 -12.62 7.88 -11.02
N ASP A 159 -12.64 6.56 -11.26
CA ASP A 159 -13.66 5.88 -12.07
C ASP A 159 -15.07 5.99 -11.44
N SER A 160 -15.15 6.00 -10.10
CA SER A 160 -16.40 6.24 -9.36
C SER A 160 -16.82 7.70 -9.29
N GLY A 161 -16.00 8.64 -9.79
CA GLY A 161 -16.26 10.08 -9.71
C GLY A 161 -16.02 10.70 -8.32
N TRP A 162 -15.54 9.93 -7.35
CA TRP A 162 -15.19 10.46 -6.02
C TRP A 162 -13.98 11.39 -6.08
N LEU A 163 -13.00 11.09 -6.94
CA LEU A 163 -11.97 12.03 -7.40
C LEU A 163 -12.29 12.51 -8.83
N TYR A 164 -11.95 13.77 -9.09
CA TYR A 164 -11.98 14.35 -10.43
C TYR A 164 -10.78 13.89 -11.29
N ALA A 165 -9.63 13.59 -10.68
CA ALA A 165 -8.43 13.19 -11.42
C ALA A 165 -7.50 12.28 -10.59
N ASP A 166 -6.82 11.37 -11.29
CA ASP A 166 -5.83 10.45 -10.71
C ASP A 166 -4.44 11.12 -10.56
N PRO A 167 -3.91 11.27 -9.33
CA PRO A 167 -2.59 11.85 -9.10
C PRO A 167 -1.42 10.89 -9.43
N GLN A 168 -1.67 9.60 -9.65
CA GLN A 168 -0.62 8.60 -9.86
C GLN A 168 0.29 8.96 -11.05
N PRO A 169 1.63 8.83 -10.90
CA PRO A 169 2.58 9.01 -11.99
C PRO A 169 2.22 8.13 -13.17
N ARG A 170 2.24 8.70 -14.39
CA ARG A 170 2.06 7.91 -15.61
C ARG A 170 3.08 6.78 -15.60
N LYS A 171 2.59 5.55 -15.75
CA LYS A 171 3.45 4.39 -15.92
C LYS A 171 4.27 4.61 -17.18
N LYS A 172 5.60 4.63 -17.05
CA LYS A 172 6.49 4.65 -18.22
C LYS A 172 6.22 3.36 -18.99
N ILE A 173 5.65 3.47 -20.18
CA ILE A 173 5.54 2.34 -21.10
C ILE A 173 6.99 2.00 -21.45
N LYS A 174 7.46 0.84 -20.99
CA LYS A 174 8.75 0.33 -21.46
C LYS A 174 8.54 -0.04 -22.92
N SER A 175 9.05 0.80 -23.83
CA SER A 175 9.16 0.44 -25.25
C SER A 175 10.17 -0.71 -25.34
N GLY A 176 9.66 -1.93 -25.43
CA GLY A 176 10.49 -3.12 -25.54
C GLY A 176 9.78 -4.34 -24.98
N TYR A 177 9.15 -5.11 -25.87
CA TYR A 177 8.98 -6.54 -25.64
C TYR A 177 10.39 -7.15 -25.64
N ALA A 178 11.07 -7.15 -24.49
CA ALA A 178 11.99 -8.25 -24.25
C ALA A 178 11.10 -9.48 -24.16
N ALA A 179 11.16 -10.36 -25.17
CA ALA A 179 10.44 -11.62 -25.15
C ALA A 179 10.64 -12.25 -23.76
N ALA A 180 9.55 -12.48 -23.03
CA ALA A 180 9.65 -13.18 -21.76
C ALA A 180 10.40 -14.48 -22.02
N PRO A 181 11.35 -14.90 -21.16
CA PRO A 181 11.92 -16.24 -21.29
C PRO A 181 10.75 -17.22 -21.34
N LEU A 182 10.67 -18.01 -22.40
CA LEU A 182 9.61 -19.02 -22.57
C LEU A 182 9.63 -19.91 -21.32
N THR A 183 8.75 -19.63 -20.37
CA THR A 183 8.48 -20.49 -19.23
C THR A 183 7.45 -21.50 -19.70
N ARG A 184 7.89 -22.36 -20.62
CA ARG A 184 7.13 -23.53 -21.06
C ARG A 184 7.72 -24.76 -20.39
N SER A 185 6.86 -25.66 -19.96
CA SER A 185 7.27 -27.01 -19.59
C SER A 185 7.91 -27.69 -20.80
N PHE A 186 8.87 -28.58 -20.56
CA PHE A 186 9.36 -29.46 -21.62
C PHE A 186 8.20 -30.32 -22.15
N GLU A 187 8.15 -30.48 -23.46
CA GLU A 187 7.29 -31.48 -24.09
C GLU A 187 7.84 -32.88 -23.81
N ASP A 188 6.99 -33.92 -23.84
CA ASP A 188 7.38 -35.30 -23.51
C ASP A 188 8.60 -35.79 -24.30
N VAL A 189 8.71 -35.39 -25.57
CA VAL A 189 9.87 -35.73 -26.42
C VAL A 189 11.16 -35.09 -25.90
N GLN A 190 11.10 -33.86 -25.42
CA GLN A 190 12.25 -33.14 -24.88
C GLN A 190 12.64 -33.69 -23.51
N THR A 191 11.64 -34.02 -22.69
CA THR A 191 11.83 -34.69 -21.40
C THR A 191 12.49 -36.05 -21.59
N ASN A 192 12.00 -36.86 -22.54
CA ASN A 192 12.58 -38.16 -22.87
C ASN A 192 14.00 -38.03 -23.43
N ALA A 193 14.29 -37.02 -24.24
CA ALA A 193 15.65 -36.79 -24.75
C ALA A 193 16.65 -36.47 -23.62
N VAL A 194 16.23 -35.68 -22.62
CA VAL A 194 17.04 -35.38 -21.43
C VAL A 194 17.27 -36.64 -20.60
N PHE A 195 16.21 -37.42 -20.33
CA PHE A 195 16.36 -38.69 -19.61
C PHE A 195 17.23 -39.68 -20.35
N TYR A 196 17.10 -39.79 -21.68
CA TYR A 196 17.94 -40.64 -22.49
C TYR A 196 19.41 -40.19 -22.42
N PHE A 197 19.67 -38.89 -22.55
CA PHE A 197 21.02 -38.34 -22.41
C PHE A 197 21.63 -38.65 -21.04
N LEU A 198 20.91 -38.40 -19.95
CA LEU A 198 21.37 -38.71 -18.59
C LEU A 198 21.60 -40.21 -18.38
N TYR A 199 20.69 -41.05 -18.89
CA TYR A 199 20.82 -42.51 -18.83
C TYR A 199 22.04 -43.01 -19.62
N THR A 200 22.32 -42.44 -20.80
CA THR A 200 23.51 -42.78 -21.58
C THR A 200 24.82 -42.28 -20.95
N GLN A 201 24.77 -41.16 -20.21
CA GLN A 201 25.92 -40.67 -19.44
C GLN A 201 26.15 -41.47 -18.16
N GLU A 202 25.09 -41.93 -17.48
CA GLU A 202 25.18 -42.87 -16.35
C GLU A 202 25.71 -44.25 -16.79
N LEU A 203 25.33 -44.73 -17.97
CA LEU A 203 25.91 -45.95 -18.55
C LEU A 203 27.40 -45.81 -18.94
N ALA A 204 27.92 -44.59 -19.02
CA ALA A 204 29.34 -44.32 -19.25
C ALA A 204 30.16 -44.16 -17.94
N ALA A 205 29.51 -44.13 -16.78
CA ALA A 205 30.17 -43.95 -15.49
C ALA A 205 29.78 -45.06 -14.50
N GLU A 206 30.65 -46.07 -14.33
CA GLU A 206 30.59 -46.98 -13.18
C GLU A 206 30.76 -46.18 -11.89
N THR A 207 29.65 -45.74 -11.28
CA THR A 207 29.70 -45.08 -9.98
C THR A 207 29.59 -46.08 -8.85
N THR A 208 30.38 -45.83 -7.81
CA THR A 208 30.61 -46.63 -6.61
C THR A 208 29.36 -47.11 -5.86
N TRP A 209 28.20 -46.49 -6.09
CA TRP A 209 26.93 -46.86 -5.47
C TRP A 209 26.42 -48.24 -5.91
N GLN A 210 26.63 -48.63 -7.18
CA GLN A 210 26.23 -49.96 -7.66
C GLN A 210 27.04 -51.12 -7.06
N ARG A 211 28.30 -50.88 -6.67
CA ARG A 211 29.12 -51.89 -5.95
C ARG A 211 28.65 -52.11 -4.51
N MET A 212 28.06 -51.10 -3.87
CA MET A 212 27.63 -51.17 -2.47
C MET A 212 26.28 -51.89 -2.28
N ASN A 213 25.42 -51.93 -3.29
CA ASN A 213 24.09 -52.55 -3.19
C ASN A 213 24.01 -54.01 -3.68
N ALA A 214 25.06 -54.54 -4.33
CA ALA A 214 25.14 -55.96 -4.74
C ALA A 214 25.72 -56.89 -3.65
N ALA A 215 26.15 -56.33 -2.50
CA ALA A 215 26.76 -57.05 -1.37
C ALA A 215 25.83 -57.18 -0.14
N ARG A 216 24.51 -57.04 -0.34
CA ARG A 216 23.45 -57.34 0.64
C ARG A 216 22.51 -58.37 0.06
#